data_AF-A0AAN8NK05-F1
#
_entry.id   AF-A0AAN8NK05-F1
#
_cell.length_a   1.000
_cell.length_b   1.000
_cell.length_c   1.000
_cell.angle_alpha   90.00
_cell.angle_beta   90.00
_cell.angle_gamma   90.00
#
_symmetry.space_group_name_H-M   'P 1'
#
loop_
_entity.id
_entity.type
_entity.pdbx_description
1 polymer ?
#
loop_
_entity_poly.entity_id
_entity_poly.type
_entity_poly.pdbx_seq_one_letter_code
_entity_poly.pdbx_strand_id
1 'polypeptide(L)'
;MKFLSQVIGPKNDIITDVIRQLVEKFKSEVIDINKLNSASFEFSGSESTGKKSVLLYCHTPVTSEVAIAELTAVIEKTFERVDVLVVAQDKNPVQRDTPHSFLNQLNKELLQQFWTVMAFLPGMLRRNKGHIVSIELDRSSLVNTGVMRTIYEDLLQSDTKVKLTLIERNNFLENFLPPLSAHVLARFIVESMWNSSSVVKIPSVSAFLAVIPK
;
A
#
# COMPACT_ATOMS: atom_id res chain seq x y z
N MET A 1 9.72 26.45 1.43
CA MET A 1 8.63 25.49 1.20
C MET A 1 9.26 24.20 0.62
N LYS A 2 9.71 23.27 1.48
CA LYS A 2 10.30 21.99 1.04
C LYS A 2 9.16 20.97 0.95
N PHE A 3 8.61 20.75 -0.25
CA PHE A 3 7.66 19.66 -0.46
C PHE A 3 8.41 18.33 -0.53
N LEU A 4 7.85 17.30 0.11
CA LEU A 4 8.22 15.90 0.03
C LEU A 4 8.45 15.48 -1.44
N SER A 5 9.70 15.50 -1.89
CA SER A 5 10.09 15.24 -3.27
C SER A 5 10.63 13.82 -3.49
N GLN A 6 10.29 12.86 -2.63
CA GLN A 6 10.89 11.52 -2.74
C GLN A 6 9.91 10.39 -2.39
N VAL A 7 8.79 10.32 -3.10
CA VAL A 7 8.24 9.00 -3.46
C VAL A 7 9.18 8.45 -4.54
N ILE A 8 10.22 7.72 -4.12
CA ILE A 8 11.17 7.10 -5.06
C ILE A 8 10.59 5.73 -5.39
N GLY A 9 9.75 5.70 -6.41
CA GLY A 9 9.48 4.49 -7.18
C GLY A 9 9.73 4.78 -8.65
N PRO A 10 9.73 3.77 -9.53
CA PRO A 10 9.86 3.97 -10.96
C PRO A 10 8.84 5.02 -11.43
N LYS A 11 9.25 5.97 -12.29
CA LYS A 11 8.41 7.07 -12.81
C LYS A 11 7.10 6.63 -13.49
N ASN A 12 6.91 5.32 -13.73
CA ASN A 12 5.76 4.71 -14.39
C ASN A 12 5.14 3.56 -13.57
N ASP A 13 5.30 3.55 -12.26
CA ASP A 13 4.64 2.57 -11.41
C ASP A 13 3.32 3.11 -10.84
N ILE A 14 2.26 2.30 -10.97
CA ILE A 14 0.90 2.65 -10.52
C ILE A 14 0.86 2.93 -9.01
N ILE A 15 1.66 2.22 -8.20
CA ILE A 15 1.69 2.43 -6.74
C ILE A 15 2.29 3.81 -6.44
N THR A 16 3.36 4.17 -7.14
CA THR A 16 3.98 5.50 -7.03
C THR A 16 2.99 6.62 -7.37
N ASP A 17 2.22 6.44 -8.45
CA ASP A 17 1.20 7.41 -8.85
C ASP A 17 -0.01 7.47 -7.89
N VAL A 18 -0.41 6.33 -7.30
CA VAL A 18 -1.43 6.29 -6.24
C VAL A 18 -0.96 7.10 -5.03
N ILE A 19 0.25 6.82 -4.53
CA ILE A 19 0.81 7.53 -3.37
C ILE A 19 0.86 9.02 -3.65
N ARG A 20 1.41 9.44 -4.81
CA ARG A 20 1.51 10.85 -5.20
C ARG A 20 0.15 11.54 -5.17
N GLN A 21 -0.87 10.93 -5.76
CA GLN A 21 -2.22 11.49 -5.76
C GLN A 21 -2.86 11.52 -4.37
N LEU A 22 -2.56 10.54 -3.51
CA LEU A 22 -2.96 10.57 -2.11
C LEU A 22 -2.29 11.73 -1.34
N VAL A 23 -1.00 11.97 -1.55
CA VAL A 23 -0.30 13.13 -0.93
C VAL A 23 -0.98 14.44 -1.30
N GLU A 24 -1.21 14.63 -2.61
CA GLU A 24 -1.84 15.83 -3.15
C GLU A 24 -3.24 16.03 -2.57
N LYS A 25 -4.04 14.95 -2.49
CA LYS A 25 -5.43 15.00 -2.05
C LYS A 25 -5.58 15.16 -0.54
N PHE A 26 -4.78 14.44 0.26
CA PHE A 26 -4.89 14.44 1.72
C PHE A 26 -4.01 15.50 2.39
N LYS A 27 -3.15 16.19 1.63
CA LYS A 27 -2.09 17.07 2.17
C LYS A 27 -1.25 16.34 3.23
N SER A 28 -1.03 15.06 2.99
CA SER A 28 -0.41 14.14 3.94
C SER A 28 1.11 14.23 3.93
N GLU A 29 1.70 13.79 5.03
CA GLU A 29 3.08 13.34 5.03
C GLU A 29 3.15 11.86 4.64
N VAL A 30 4.05 11.51 3.73
CA VAL A 30 4.26 10.12 3.30
C VAL A 30 5.51 9.58 3.94
N ILE A 31 5.37 8.41 4.54
CA ILE A 31 6.46 7.66 5.14
C ILE A 31 6.61 6.37 4.35
N ASP A 32 7.77 6.19 3.75
CA ASP A 32 8.17 4.92 3.14
C ASP A 32 8.92 4.10 4.20
N ILE A 33 8.29 3.03 4.67
CA ILE A 33 8.84 2.14 5.72
C ILE A 33 10.22 1.62 5.34
N ASN A 34 10.46 1.39 4.05
CA ASN A 34 11.70 0.76 3.61
C ASN A 34 12.90 1.70 3.72
N LYS A 35 12.64 3.01 3.61
CA LYS A 35 13.68 4.01 3.84
C LYS A 35 14.05 4.12 5.32
N LEU A 36 13.10 3.90 6.23
CA LEU A 36 13.36 3.88 7.68
C LEU A 36 14.24 2.71 8.11
N ASN A 37 14.12 1.55 7.45
CA ASN A 37 14.95 0.38 7.73
C ASN A 37 16.36 0.46 7.12
N SER A 38 16.57 1.31 6.11
CA SER A 38 17.92 1.61 5.63
C SER A 38 18.59 2.64 6.56
N ALA A 39 19.84 2.39 6.97
CA ALA A 39 20.62 3.23 7.89
C ALA A 39 20.90 4.69 7.40
N SER A 40 20.16 5.17 6.41
CA SER A 40 20.33 6.43 5.69
C SER A 40 19.11 7.36 5.81
N PHE A 41 18.16 7.07 6.69
CA PHE A 41 16.98 7.93 6.87
C PHE A 41 17.33 9.23 7.59
N GLU A 42 17.69 10.26 6.83
CA GLU A 42 17.71 11.64 7.32
C GLU A 42 16.31 12.24 7.18
N PHE A 43 15.62 12.37 8.32
CA PHE A 43 14.36 13.10 8.42
C PHE A 43 14.63 14.60 8.21
N SER A 44 14.33 15.12 7.01
CA SER A 44 14.26 16.58 6.81
C SER A 44 12.88 17.09 7.25
N GLY A 45 12.66 17.08 8.57
CA GLY A 45 11.45 17.59 9.18
C GLY A 45 11.19 19.04 8.77
N SER A 46 10.06 19.30 8.12
CA SER A 46 9.47 20.63 8.16
C SER A 46 8.65 20.69 9.44
N GLU A 47 8.98 21.60 10.36
CA GLU A 47 8.05 22.05 11.38
C GLU A 47 6.74 22.46 10.68
N SER A 48 5.70 21.63 10.78
CA SER A 48 4.39 21.99 10.25
C SER A 48 3.38 22.01 11.38
N THR A 49 2.98 23.23 11.72
CA THR A 49 2.07 23.67 12.78
C THR A 49 0.59 23.35 12.48
N GLY A 50 0.30 22.22 11.83
CA GLY A 50 -1.07 21.78 11.56
C GLY A 50 -1.14 20.26 11.44
N LYS A 51 -2.16 19.64 12.05
CA LYS A 51 -2.40 18.19 12.05
C LYS A 51 -2.57 17.66 10.62
N LYS A 52 -1.47 17.32 9.96
CA LYS A 52 -1.47 16.62 8.67
C LYS A 52 -1.83 15.16 8.89
N SER A 53 -2.55 14.59 7.93
CA SER A 53 -2.79 13.16 7.88
C SER A 53 -1.49 12.44 7.54
N VAL A 54 -1.27 11.28 8.16
CA VAL A 54 -0.05 10.50 7.95
C VAL A 54 -0.38 9.30 7.08
N LEU A 55 0.29 9.22 5.93
CA LEU A 55 0.20 8.12 4.99
C LEU A 55 1.44 7.25 5.14
N LEU A 56 1.23 6.00 5.50
CA LEU A 56 2.29 5.02 5.60
C LEU A 56 2.27 4.09 4.40
N TYR A 57 3.43 3.92 3.76
CA TYR A 57 3.61 3.07 2.59
C TYR A 57 4.62 1.95 2.88
N CYS A 58 4.21 0.71 2.60
CA CYS A 58 5.04 -0.49 2.76
C CYS A 58 5.09 -1.27 1.45
N HIS A 59 6.29 -1.50 0.92
CA HIS A 59 6.49 -2.32 -0.30
C HIS A 59 7.56 -3.40 -0.18
N THR A 60 8.27 -3.53 0.95
CA THR A 60 9.20 -4.65 1.18
C THR A 60 8.80 -5.46 2.39
N PRO A 61 9.17 -6.75 2.43
CA PRO A 61 8.71 -7.64 3.48
C PRO A 61 9.34 -7.28 4.81
N VAL A 62 8.53 -6.76 5.73
CA VAL A 62 8.87 -6.79 7.15
C VAL A 62 8.30 -8.08 7.71
N THR A 63 9.14 -9.12 7.77
CA THR A 63 8.73 -10.48 8.18
C THR A 63 9.02 -10.80 9.64
N SER A 64 9.51 -9.83 10.41
CA SER A 64 9.82 -9.97 11.83
C SER A 64 8.89 -9.09 12.66
N GLU A 65 8.24 -9.70 13.65
CA GLU A 65 7.43 -9.02 14.65
C GLU A 65 8.23 -7.92 15.38
N VAL A 66 9.51 -8.20 15.70
CA VAL A 66 10.40 -7.26 16.37
C VAL A 66 10.63 -6.01 15.51
N ALA A 67 10.92 -6.20 14.22
CA ALA A 67 11.16 -5.08 13.30
C ALA A 67 9.90 -4.23 13.11
N ILE A 68 8.72 -4.86 13.06
CA ILE A 68 7.42 -4.17 13.01
C ILE A 68 7.18 -3.36 14.30
N ALA A 69 7.47 -3.93 15.46
CA ALA A 69 7.28 -3.27 16.74
C ALA A 69 8.18 -2.03 16.89
N GLU A 70 9.46 -2.15 16.53
CA GLU A 70 10.42 -1.03 16.52
C GLU A 70 9.98 0.08 15.56
N LEU A 71 9.60 -0.30 14.34
CA LEU A 71 9.09 0.64 13.34
C LEU A 71 7.83 1.36 13.84
N THR A 72 6.91 0.63 14.45
CA THR A 72 5.67 1.19 15.01
C THR A 72 5.99 2.20 16.09
N ALA A 73 6.93 1.88 17.00
CA ALA A 73 7.36 2.79 18.05
C ALA A 73 7.99 4.07 17.50
N VAL A 74 8.80 3.98 16.43
CA VAL A 74 9.38 5.15 15.75
C VAL A 74 8.28 6.02 15.12
N ILE A 75 7.33 5.41 14.41
CA ILE A 75 6.26 6.13 13.72
C ILE A 75 5.31 6.79 14.72
N GLU A 76 4.91 6.09 15.78
CA GLU A 76 4.05 6.66 16.83
C GLU A 76 4.74 7.81 17.56
N LYS A 77 6.06 7.69 17.81
CA LYS A 77 6.84 8.77 18.45
C LYS A 77 6.98 10.00 17.55
N THR A 78 7.20 9.82 16.26
CA THR A 78 7.47 10.92 15.33
C THR A 78 6.19 11.57 14.79
N PHE A 79 5.16 10.78 14.52
CA PHE A 79 3.97 11.21 13.78
C PHE A 79 2.67 11.13 14.59
N GLU A 80 2.72 10.67 15.84
CA GLU A 80 1.60 10.45 16.76
C GLU A 80 0.64 9.33 16.32
N ARG A 81 0.31 9.25 15.03
CA ARG A 81 -0.64 8.30 14.47
C ARG A 81 -0.45 8.08 12.97
N VAL A 82 -1.03 6.99 12.48
CA VAL A 82 -1.24 6.72 11.05
C VAL A 82 -2.73 6.85 10.73
N ASP A 83 -3.07 7.64 9.71
CA ASP A 83 -4.45 7.86 9.25
C ASP A 83 -4.77 6.97 8.04
N VAL A 84 -3.81 6.79 7.13
CA VAL A 84 -3.95 5.92 5.95
C VAL A 84 -2.76 4.97 5.88
N LEU A 85 -3.03 3.67 5.83
CA LEU A 85 -2.04 2.62 5.62
C LEU A 85 -2.19 2.06 4.21
N VAL A 86 -1.17 2.23 3.37
CA VAL A 86 -1.10 1.62 2.04
C VAL A 86 -0.13 0.45 2.08
N VAL A 87 -0.68 -0.74 1.93
CA VAL A 87 0.07 -1.99 1.83
C VAL A 87 0.06 -2.40 0.36
N ALA A 88 1.20 -2.29 -0.31
CA ALA A 88 1.33 -2.68 -1.70
C ALA A 88 2.36 -3.80 -1.83
N GLN A 89 2.08 -4.74 -2.73
CA GLN A 89 3.06 -5.76 -3.09
C GLN A 89 3.84 -5.31 -4.33
N ASP A 90 5.16 -5.43 -4.24
CA ASP A 90 6.05 -5.18 -5.37
C ASP A 90 5.95 -6.33 -6.39
N LYS A 91 6.24 -6.02 -7.66
CA LYS A 91 6.18 -6.92 -8.81
C LYS A 91 7.38 -7.86 -8.86
N ASN A 92 7.79 -8.43 -7.73
CA ASN A 92 8.86 -9.42 -7.76
C ASN A 92 8.30 -10.69 -8.41
N PRO A 93 8.75 -11.06 -9.63
CA PRO A 93 8.20 -12.21 -10.32
C PRO A 93 8.35 -13.43 -9.44
N VAL A 94 7.26 -14.18 -9.29
CA VAL A 94 7.29 -15.36 -8.42
C VAL A 94 8.33 -16.33 -8.93
N GLN A 95 9.43 -16.51 -8.18
CA GLN A 95 10.45 -17.51 -8.50
C GLN A 95 9.90 -18.88 -8.10
N ARG A 96 9.19 -19.51 -9.04
CA ARG A 96 8.60 -20.85 -8.89
C ARG A 96 9.59 -21.98 -9.18
N ASP A 97 10.86 -21.65 -9.20
CA ASP A 97 11.92 -22.58 -9.63
C ASP A 97 12.01 -23.79 -8.69
N THR A 98 11.71 -23.62 -7.41
CA THR A 98 11.62 -24.70 -6.42
C THR A 98 10.41 -24.52 -5.48
N PRO A 99 9.88 -25.60 -4.87
CA PRO A 99 8.87 -25.49 -3.81
C PRO A 99 9.34 -24.61 -2.64
N HIS A 100 10.63 -24.64 -2.31
CA HIS A 100 11.21 -23.86 -1.22
C HIS A 100 11.22 -22.35 -1.53
N SER A 101 11.63 -21.96 -2.74
CA SER A 101 11.61 -20.55 -3.16
C SER A 101 10.18 -19.99 -3.21
N PHE A 102 9.24 -20.80 -3.69
CA PHE A 102 7.83 -20.47 -3.70
C PHE A 102 7.27 -20.27 -2.28
N LEU A 103 7.50 -21.22 -1.35
CA LEU A 103 7.03 -21.10 0.03
C LEU A 103 7.66 -19.90 0.75
N ASN A 104 8.94 -19.64 0.52
CA ASN A 104 9.61 -18.48 1.10
C ASN A 104 9.01 -17.17 0.60
N GLN A 105 8.67 -17.07 -0.69
CA GLN A 105 8.03 -15.89 -1.24
C GLN A 105 6.61 -15.71 -0.72
N LEU A 106 5.81 -16.78 -0.72
CA LEU A 106 4.44 -16.76 -0.19
C LEU A 106 4.43 -16.32 1.28
N ASN A 107 5.34 -16.87 2.09
CA ASN A 107 5.48 -16.50 3.50
C ASN A 107 5.87 -15.02 3.65
N LYS A 108 6.79 -14.51 2.83
CA LYS A 108 7.19 -13.09 2.87
C LYS A 108 6.00 -12.17 2.58
N GLU A 109 5.27 -12.45 1.51
CA GLU A 109 4.14 -11.63 1.06
C GLU A 109 2.98 -11.66 2.08
N LEU A 110 2.60 -12.85 2.58
CA LEU A 110 1.55 -13.01 3.59
C LEU A 110 1.93 -12.34 4.91
N LEU A 111 3.12 -12.64 5.44
CA LEU A 111 3.54 -12.14 6.75
C LEU A 111 3.74 -10.63 6.72
N GLN A 112 4.24 -10.06 5.63
CA GLN A 112 4.36 -8.60 5.49
C GLN A 112 3.00 -7.93 5.64
N GLN A 113 2.00 -8.39 4.90
CA GLN A 113 0.66 -7.81 4.95
C GLN A 113 0.05 -7.96 6.35
N PHE A 114 0.13 -9.18 6.90
CA PHE A 114 -0.39 -9.49 8.22
C PHE A 114 0.24 -8.60 9.30
N TRP A 115 1.56 -8.61 9.43
CA TRP A 115 2.24 -7.86 10.48
C TRP A 115 2.06 -6.35 10.35
N THR A 116 2.10 -5.83 9.11
CA THR A 116 1.92 -4.40 8.88
C THR A 116 0.52 -3.95 9.33
N VAL A 117 -0.52 -4.72 8.98
CA VAL A 117 -1.88 -4.39 9.44
C VAL A 117 -2.00 -4.53 10.96
N MET A 118 -1.48 -5.62 11.54
CA MET A 118 -1.56 -5.86 12.99
C MET A 118 -0.85 -4.78 13.82
N ALA A 119 0.18 -4.12 13.29
CA ALA A 119 0.83 -3.00 13.97
C ALA A 119 -0.06 -1.75 14.04
N PHE A 120 -0.68 -1.36 12.93
CA PHE A 120 -1.34 -0.05 12.84
C PHE A 120 -2.86 -0.10 13.09
N LEU A 121 -3.50 -1.25 12.83
CA LEU A 121 -4.95 -1.43 13.00
C LEU A 121 -5.40 -1.17 14.45
N PRO A 122 -4.74 -1.67 15.51
CA PRO A 122 -5.15 -1.38 16.89
C PRO A 122 -5.21 0.12 17.19
N GLY A 123 -4.25 0.89 16.69
CA GLY A 123 -4.24 2.35 16.80
C GLY A 123 -5.44 2.99 16.10
N MET A 124 -5.76 2.52 14.89
CA MET A 124 -6.93 3.00 14.12
C MET A 124 -8.26 2.67 14.82
N LEU A 125 -8.38 1.47 15.38
CA LEU A 125 -9.56 1.02 16.12
C LEU A 125 -9.77 1.83 17.41
N ARG A 126 -8.71 2.05 18.21
CA ARG A 126 -8.79 2.88 19.43
C ARG A 126 -9.29 4.30 19.15
N ARG A 127 -8.93 4.85 17.99
CA ARG A 127 -9.37 6.20 17.56
C ARG A 127 -10.71 6.17 16.80
N ASN A 128 -11.24 4.99 16.53
CA ASN A 128 -12.37 4.75 15.65
C ASN A 128 -12.24 5.51 14.31
N LYS A 129 -11.02 5.51 13.75
CA LYS A 129 -10.69 6.25 12.53
C LYS A 129 -9.39 5.72 11.91
N GLY A 130 -9.47 5.37 10.64
CA GLY A 130 -8.33 4.98 9.82
C GLY A 130 -8.78 4.43 8.48
N HIS A 131 -7.85 4.27 7.55
CA HIS A 131 -8.12 3.63 6.27
C HIS A 131 -6.95 2.73 5.88
N ILE A 132 -7.22 1.44 5.71
CA ILE A 132 -6.26 0.47 5.18
C ILE A 132 -6.55 0.26 3.70
N VAL A 133 -5.49 0.25 2.89
CA VAL A 133 -5.56 0.09 1.44
C VAL A 133 -4.61 -1.04 1.07
N SER A 134 -5.17 -2.16 0.61
CA SER A 134 -4.37 -3.27 0.08
C SER A 134 -4.33 -3.15 -1.44
N ILE A 135 -3.13 -3.03 -2.02
CA ILE A 135 -2.93 -2.94 -3.47
C ILE A 135 -2.25 -4.21 -3.95
N GLU A 136 -2.96 -5.00 -4.75
CA GLU A 136 -2.44 -6.19 -5.41
C GLU A 136 -2.61 -6.09 -6.92
N LEU A 137 -1.49 -6.16 -7.63
CA LEU A 137 -1.42 -5.90 -9.07
C LEU A 137 -0.87 -7.10 -9.84
N ASP A 138 -0.24 -8.03 -9.12
CA ASP A 138 0.32 -9.24 -9.70
C ASP A 138 -0.75 -10.33 -9.80
N ARG A 139 -0.81 -10.98 -10.96
CA ARG A 139 -1.69 -12.12 -11.24
C ARG A 139 -1.28 -13.37 -10.47
N SER A 140 0.00 -13.46 -10.10
CA SER A 140 0.55 -14.58 -9.35
C SER A 140 0.57 -14.41 -7.85
N SER A 141 0.15 -13.25 -7.33
CA SER A 141 -0.04 -13.10 -5.90
C SER A 141 -1.21 -13.98 -5.47
N LEU A 142 -0.89 -14.95 -4.61
CA LEU A 142 -1.88 -15.86 -4.00
C LEU A 142 -2.40 -15.29 -2.68
N VAL A 143 -2.01 -14.06 -2.35
CA VAL A 143 -1.86 -13.61 -0.97
C VAL A 143 -3.02 -12.75 -0.52
N ASN A 144 -3.75 -12.13 -1.43
CA ASN A 144 -4.68 -11.08 -1.02
C ASN A 144 -6.06 -11.55 -0.57
N THR A 145 -6.48 -12.79 -0.78
CA THR A 145 -7.93 -13.06 -0.64
C THR A 145 -8.37 -13.80 0.61
N GLY A 146 -7.45 -14.10 1.54
CA GLY A 146 -7.78 -14.68 2.85
C GLY A 146 -7.75 -13.63 3.95
N VAL A 147 -6.54 -13.28 4.40
CA VAL A 147 -6.32 -12.44 5.59
C VAL A 147 -7.00 -11.07 5.48
N MET A 148 -6.74 -10.33 4.40
CA MET A 148 -7.34 -9.01 4.20
C MET A 148 -8.87 -9.08 4.07
N ARG A 149 -9.39 -10.17 3.48
CA ARG A 149 -10.84 -10.38 3.37
C ARG A 149 -11.48 -10.72 4.72
N THR A 150 -10.83 -11.54 5.54
CA THR A 150 -11.28 -11.82 6.91
C THR A 150 -11.28 -10.53 7.74
N ILE A 151 -10.21 -9.74 7.68
CA ILE A 151 -10.16 -8.44 8.37
C ILE A 151 -11.26 -7.51 7.86
N TYR A 152 -11.54 -7.52 6.55
CA TYR A 152 -12.64 -6.75 5.97
C TYR A 152 -14.00 -7.18 6.50
N GLU A 153 -14.26 -8.48 6.55
CA GLU A 153 -15.51 -9.04 7.08
C GLU A 153 -15.68 -8.72 8.57
N ASP A 154 -14.61 -8.82 9.35
CA ASP A 154 -14.61 -8.44 10.77
C ASP A 154 -14.90 -6.94 10.94
N LEU A 155 -14.25 -6.09 10.13
CA LEU A 155 -14.47 -4.64 10.15
C LEU A 155 -15.90 -4.27 9.76
N LEU A 156 -16.51 -4.97 8.79
CA LEU A 156 -17.90 -4.77 8.39
C LEU A 156 -18.90 -5.12 9.50
N GLN A 157 -18.59 -6.16 10.29
CA GLN A 157 -19.47 -6.60 11.38
C GLN A 157 -19.34 -5.74 12.64
N SER A 158 -18.24 -4.99 12.75
CA SER A 158 -17.95 -4.12 13.88
C SER A 158 -18.48 -2.68 13.68
N ASP A 159 -18.87 -1.99 14.76
CA ASP A 159 -19.30 -0.58 14.73
C ASP A 159 -18.11 0.40 14.69
N THR A 160 -17.20 0.18 13.74
CA THR A 160 -16.02 1.04 13.54
C THR A 160 -16.09 1.80 12.23
N LYS A 161 -15.51 3.00 12.24
CA LYS A 161 -15.34 3.88 11.07
C LYS A 161 -14.00 3.66 10.37
N VAL A 162 -13.22 2.66 10.80
CA VAL A 162 -12.03 2.20 10.09
C VAL A 162 -12.45 1.55 8.79
N LYS A 163 -11.90 2.03 7.68
CA LYS A 163 -12.20 1.54 6.34
C LYS A 163 -11.11 0.61 5.85
N LEU A 164 -11.49 -0.36 5.04
CA LEU A 164 -10.57 -1.20 4.29
C LEU A 164 -11.00 -1.19 2.82
N THR A 165 -10.05 -0.85 1.94
CA THR A 165 -10.22 -0.90 0.48
C THR A 165 -9.23 -1.91 -0.08
N LEU A 166 -9.76 -2.93 -0.74
CA LEU A 166 -9.00 -3.95 -1.46
C LEU A 166 -8.97 -3.57 -2.94
N ILE A 167 -7.78 -3.42 -3.51
CA ILE A 167 -7.59 -3.19 -4.94
C ILE A 167 -7.05 -4.48 -5.53
N GLU A 168 -7.86 -5.08 -6.38
CA GLU A 168 -7.62 -6.38 -6.98
C GLU A 168 -7.66 -6.24 -8.51
N ARG A 169 -6.79 -6.99 -9.18
CA ARG A 169 -6.83 -7.09 -10.64
C ARG A 169 -7.98 -8.00 -11.08
N ASN A 170 -8.73 -7.58 -12.09
CA ASN A 170 -9.86 -8.34 -12.62
C ASN A 170 -9.56 -8.88 -14.01
N ASN A 171 -9.28 -10.19 -14.05
CA ASN A 171 -8.95 -10.93 -15.27
C ASN A 171 -10.07 -10.90 -16.32
N PHE A 172 -11.33 -10.78 -15.90
CA PHE A 172 -12.43 -10.65 -16.86
C PHE A 172 -12.31 -9.35 -17.64
N LEU A 173 -12.04 -8.23 -16.96
CA LEU A 173 -11.95 -6.90 -17.59
C LEU A 173 -10.77 -6.81 -18.57
N GLU A 174 -9.72 -7.59 -18.39
CA GLU A 174 -8.55 -7.60 -19.30
C GLU A 174 -8.89 -8.05 -20.72
N ASN A 175 -9.93 -8.88 -20.87
CA ASN A 175 -10.33 -9.37 -22.19
C ASN A 175 -11.20 -8.36 -22.96
N PHE A 176 -11.72 -7.34 -22.28
CA PHE A 176 -12.69 -6.40 -22.85
C PHE A 176 -12.21 -4.94 -22.87
N LEU A 177 -11.24 -4.58 -22.02
CA LEU A 177 -10.76 -3.21 -21.91
C LEU A 177 -9.32 -3.11 -22.43
N PRO A 178 -9.00 -2.06 -23.21
CA PRO A 178 -7.61 -1.76 -23.51
C PRO A 178 -6.86 -1.49 -22.21
N PRO A 179 -5.57 -1.83 -22.16
CA PRO A 179 -4.79 -1.60 -20.95
C PRO A 179 -4.70 -0.10 -20.68
N LEU A 180 -4.87 0.26 -19.40
CA LEU A 180 -4.91 1.66 -18.97
C LEU A 180 -3.52 2.14 -18.54
N SER A 181 -3.28 3.45 -18.66
CA SER A 181 -2.06 4.06 -18.13
C SER A 181 -2.05 4.00 -16.60
N ALA A 182 -0.85 3.90 -16.02
CA ALA A 182 -0.65 3.89 -14.57
C ALA A 182 -1.33 5.10 -13.89
N HIS A 183 -1.25 6.27 -14.52
CA HIS A 183 -1.86 7.50 -14.02
C HIS A 183 -3.39 7.43 -13.94
N VAL A 184 -4.05 6.93 -14.99
CA VAL A 184 -5.52 6.80 -15.05
C VAL A 184 -6.00 5.78 -14.01
N LEU A 185 -5.30 4.65 -13.89
CA LEU A 185 -5.63 3.63 -12.89
C LEU A 185 -5.42 4.15 -11.47
N ALA A 186 -4.32 4.86 -11.22
CA ALA A 186 -4.06 5.47 -9.92
C ALA A 186 -5.14 6.47 -9.55
N ARG A 187 -5.60 7.28 -10.50
CA ARG A 187 -6.72 8.20 -10.27
C ARG A 187 -8.00 7.46 -9.93
N PHE A 188 -8.35 6.42 -10.68
CA PHE A 188 -9.51 5.58 -10.41
C PHE A 188 -9.43 4.92 -9.02
N ILE A 189 -8.26 4.43 -8.62
CA ILE A 189 -8.01 3.88 -7.28
C ILE A 189 -8.26 4.93 -6.20
N VAL A 190 -7.67 6.12 -6.33
CA VAL A 190 -7.80 7.20 -5.33
C VAL A 190 -9.23 7.74 -5.24
N GLU A 191 -9.94 7.81 -6.36
CA GLU A 191 -11.37 8.16 -6.39
C GLU A 191 -12.22 7.07 -5.71
N SER A 192 -11.94 5.80 -5.96
CA SER A 192 -12.66 4.67 -5.35
C SER A 192 -12.43 4.58 -3.84
N MET A 193 -11.19 4.80 -3.38
CA MET A 193 -10.85 4.92 -1.97
C MET A 193 -11.66 6.03 -1.29
N TRP A 194 -11.76 7.19 -1.95
CA TRP A 194 -12.51 8.33 -1.42
C TRP A 194 -14.00 8.04 -1.27
N ASN A 195 -14.57 7.37 -2.28
CA ASN A 195 -15.97 6.95 -2.27
C ASN A 195 -16.23 5.74 -1.36
N SER A 196 -15.23 5.33 -0.56
CA SER A 196 -15.34 4.23 0.41
C SER A 196 -15.72 2.90 -0.22
N SER A 197 -15.27 2.67 -1.45
CA SER A 197 -15.40 1.36 -2.09
C SER A 197 -14.56 0.34 -1.32
N SER A 198 -15.18 -0.77 -0.94
CA SER A 198 -14.51 -1.84 -0.19
C SER A 198 -13.63 -2.71 -1.07
N VAL A 199 -14.09 -3.00 -2.30
CA VAL A 199 -13.35 -3.78 -3.28
C VAL A 199 -13.36 -3.05 -4.61
N VAL A 200 -12.18 -2.79 -5.15
CA VAL A 200 -11.94 -2.05 -6.38
C VAL A 200 -11.26 -2.99 -7.37
N LYS A 201 -12.00 -3.36 -8.40
CA LYS A 201 -11.53 -4.27 -9.45
C LYS A 201 -10.97 -3.47 -10.61
N ILE A 202 -9.67 -3.62 -10.90
CA ILE A 202 -8.99 -2.87 -11.96
C ILE A 202 -8.61 -3.77 -13.15
N PRO A 203 -8.62 -3.25 -14.40
CA PRO A 203 -8.12 -3.98 -15.56
C PRO A 203 -6.57 -4.08 -15.56
N SER A 204 -6.03 -4.78 -16.56
CA SER A 204 -4.59 -4.88 -16.81
C SER A 204 -3.93 -3.50 -16.91
N VAL A 205 -2.80 -3.33 -16.22
CA VAL A 205 -1.90 -2.20 -16.46
C VAL A 205 -1.12 -2.48 -17.74
N SER A 206 -1.15 -1.59 -18.72
CA SER A 206 -0.15 -1.65 -19.79
C SER A 206 1.19 -1.32 -19.17
N ALA A 207 2.12 -2.28 -19.17
CA ALA A 207 3.50 -1.89 -19.33
C ALA A 207 3.53 -1.15 -20.68
N PHE A 208 3.77 0.16 -20.67
CA PHE A 208 4.14 0.86 -21.89
C PHE A 208 5.44 0.20 -22.35
N LEU A 209 5.33 -0.88 -23.11
CA LEU A 209 6.44 -1.41 -23.85
C LEU A 209 6.79 -0.29 -24.81
N ALA A 210 7.95 0.32 -24.57
CA ALA A 210 8.66 1.05 -25.60
C ALA A 210 9.01 0.06 -26.72
N VAL A 211 8.02 -0.37 -27.49
CA VAL A 211 8.22 -0.91 -28.82
C VAL A 211 8.33 0.31 -29.73
N ILE A 212 9.51 0.93 -29.71
CA ILE A 212 9.94 1.73 -30.85
C ILE A 212 10.42 0.71 -31.88
N PRO A 213 9.73 0.50 -33.01
CA PRO A 213 10.28 -0.28 -34.09
C PRO A 213 11.53 0.45 -34.60
N LYS A 214 12.66 -0.26 -34.70
CA LYS A 214 13.79 0.18 -35.51
C LYS A 214 13.44 0.08 -36.99
#